data_AF-A0A267WNK2-F1
#
_entry.id   AF-A0A267WNK2-F1
#
_cell.length_a   1.000
_cell.length_b   1.000
_cell.length_c   1.000
_cell.angle_alpha   90.00
_cell.angle_beta   90.00
_cell.angle_gamma   90.00
#
_symmetry.space_group_name_H-M   'P 1'
#
loop_
_entity.id
_entity.type
_entity.pdbx_description
1 polymer ?
#
loop_
_entity_poly.entity_id
_entity_poly.type
_entity_poly.pdbx_seq_one_letter_code
_entity_poly.pdbx_strand_id
1 'polypeptide(L)'
;MIGPQIGIESSAYEYVVTKGITPSKDFMLGGGQTYTFSDPFESSLSVALNDRAQVKAVSSNGRTPLIWSTFVNSGSAVVCNIGIYGKVLRGFYASAFSLLGSATAYPVINSAAFYLDDFPSPVPSGNGKYIKRDYNMSIAEFYSQVWWPDLVRLAERYGIRFTGVMIENYGDDTKDDPVRQTDGAQFEYYGGLLLRQNGEIGYHGYNHQPLVLPNTDYGKEYAYVQWPNRKAIVDSLNELIAFQKDVLPAATSSVYVPPSNILSQEGRKIIGEDVSQIRAIASTYMPSDSSLTYVQEFGVAADGVVEAPRIVSGGMVGDMYMRLAAVSELNMHYVSTHFMHPDDLLDEDRGAKEGWKKYYQGLENYLDWLESSASSIRMRTGTECAAAIQRFSGLTVSMETSDDSWDLKLGNLTDQGWLMFRANNGTPGRVRGGSLTKLTGNLYLLKATNATVHIERKTGGEA
;
A
#
# COMPACT_ATOMS: atom_id res chain seq x y z
N MET A 1 -5.49 -40.11 -14.23
CA MET A 1 -4.42 -39.51 -13.39
C MET A 1 -4.30 -38.04 -13.78
N ILE A 2 -4.58 -37.11 -12.86
CA ILE A 2 -4.57 -35.67 -13.14
C ILE A 2 -3.14 -35.11 -13.16
N GLY A 3 -2.21 -35.66 -12.35
CA GLY A 3 -0.83 -35.19 -12.21
C GLY A 3 -0.10 -34.89 -13.53
N PRO A 4 0.05 -35.86 -14.46
CA PRO A 4 0.71 -35.61 -15.73
C PRO A 4 0.02 -34.58 -16.63
N GLN A 5 -1.29 -34.40 -16.50
CA GLN A 5 -2.05 -33.39 -17.25
C GLN A 5 -1.74 -31.98 -16.75
N ILE A 6 -1.53 -31.81 -15.44
CA ILE A 6 -1.13 -30.55 -14.83
C ILE A 6 0.40 -30.40 -14.73
N GLY A 7 1.16 -31.22 -15.47
CA GLY A 7 2.60 -31.07 -15.62
C GLY A 7 3.45 -31.80 -14.58
N ILE A 8 2.86 -32.52 -13.62
CA ILE A 8 3.60 -33.27 -12.61
C ILE A 8 4.03 -34.62 -13.19
N GLU A 9 5.34 -34.84 -13.29
CA GLU A 9 5.95 -36.12 -13.67
C GLU A 9 6.07 -37.06 -12.48
N SER A 10 6.57 -36.54 -11.35
CA SER A 10 6.66 -37.28 -10.09
C SER A 10 6.53 -36.34 -8.90
N SER A 11 6.15 -36.88 -7.75
CA SER A 11 6.03 -36.14 -6.49
C SER A 11 6.45 -37.01 -5.31
N ALA A 12 7.07 -36.40 -4.29
CA ALA A 12 7.25 -37.05 -2.99
C ALA A 12 6.04 -36.80 -2.08
N TYR A 13 5.86 -37.62 -1.04
CA TYR A 13 4.83 -37.42 -0.02
C TYR A 13 5.17 -36.29 0.96
N GLU A 14 6.45 -35.93 1.07
CA GLU A 14 6.92 -34.91 1.99
C GLU A 14 6.82 -33.51 1.38
N TYR A 15 6.44 -32.56 2.22
CA TYR A 15 6.52 -31.14 1.91
C TYR A 15 7.95 -30.64 2.09
N VAL A 16 8.30 -29.57 1.37
CA VAL A 16 9.57 -28.89 1.50
C VAL A 16 9.38 -27.51 2.13
N VAL A 17 10.36 -27.10 2.93
CA VAL A 17 10.40 -25.76 3.52
C VAL A 17 10.55 -24.71 2.41
N THR A 18 9.59 -23.80 2.33
CA THR A 18 9.61 -22.70 1.37
C THR A 18 10.10 -21.44 2.05
N LYS A 19 11.34 -21.02 1.76
CA LYS A 19 11.96 -19.84 2.40
C LYS A 19 11.69 -18.53 1.68
N GLY A 20 11.15 -18.59 0.48
CA GLY A 20 10.88 -17.43 -0.35
C GLY A 20 10.49 -17.85 -1.75
N ILE A 21 10.15 -16.86 -2.57
CA ILE A 21 9.67 -17.04 -3.93
C ILE A 21 10.45 -16.13 -4.89
N THR A 22 10.83 -16.69 -6.03
CA THR A 22 11.52 -16.02 -7.12
C THR A 22 10.64 -16.11 -8.37
N PRO A 23 9.78 -15.10 -8.63
CA PRO A 23 9.02 -15.01 -9.86
C PRO A 23 9.94 -14.80 -11.07
N SER A 24 9.58 -15.35 -12.22
CA SER A 24 10.26 -15.03 -13.49
C SER A 24 10.10 -13.55 -13.83
N LYS A 25 11.10 -12.95 -14.49
CA LYS A 25 11.12 -11.51 -14.85
C LYS A 25 9.87 -11.06 -15.61
N ASP A 26 9.40 -11.89 -16.55
CA ASP A 26 8.27 -11.58 -17.42
C ASP A 26 6.91 -12.03 -16.88
N PHE A 27 6.87 -12.59 -15.66
CA PHE A 27 5.64 -13.11 -15.08
C PHE A 27 4.82 -12.01 -14.40
N MET A 28 5.40 -11.26 -13.47
CA MET A 28 4.70 -10.29 -12.64
C MET A 28 5.59 -9.07 -12.35
N LEU A 29 4.98 -7.96 -11.91
CA LEU A 29 5.73 -6.76 -11.56
C LEU A 29 6.70 -7.06 -10.42
N GLY A 30 7.93 -6.54 -10.53
CA GLY A 30 9.01 -6.85 -9.58
C GLY A 30 9.56 -8.28 -9.69
N GLY A 31 9.22 -9.04 -10.74
CA GLY A 31 9.80 -10.36 -11.00
C GLY A 31 11.29 -10.32 -11.35
N GLY A 32 11.95 -11.49 -11.29
CA GLY A 32 13.39 -11.64 -11.55
C GLY A 32 14.27 -11.51 -10.31
N GLN A 33 13.67 -11.42 -9.12
CA GLN A 33 14.35 -11.37 -7.83
C GLN A 33 13.62 -12.22 -6.79
N THR A 34 14.30 -12.52 -5.69
CA THR A 34 13.78 -13.37 -4.61
C THR A 34 13.15 -12.52 -3.51
N TYR A 35 11.95 -12.90 -3.08
CA TYR A 35 11.27 -12.36 -1.92
C TYR A 35 11.21 -13.41 -0.82
N THR A 36 11.82 -13.13 0.32
CA THR A 36 11.96 -14.05 1.45
C THR A 36 10.71 -14.02 2.34
N PHE A 37 10.37 -15.17 2.93
CA PHE A 37 9.29 -15.28 3.90
C PHE A 37 9.85 -15.15 5.32
N SER A 38 9.17 -14.41 6.20
CA SER A 38 9.58 -14.21 7.60
C SER A 38 9.57 -15.53 8.38
N ASP A 39 8.50 -16.32 8.22
CA ASP A 39 8.24 -17.54 8.99
C ASP A 39 8.04 -18.74 8.06
N PRO A 40 9.12 -19.24 7.43
CA PRO A 40 9.01 -20.32 6.47
C PRO A 40 8.73 -21.67 7.15
N PHE A 41 7.83 -22.45 6.57
CA PHE A 41 7.52 -23.81 7.00
C PHE A 41 7.37 -24.75 5.79
N GLU A 42 7.25 -26.05 6.06
CA GLU A 42 6.97 -27.10 5.08
C GLU A 42 5.59 -26.86 4.43
N SER A 43 5.60 -26.25 3.26
CA SER A 43 4.41 -25.67 2.62
C SER A 43 4.24 -26.11 1.17
N SER A 44 5.34 -26.42 0.48
CA SER A 44 5.31 -26.78 -0.95
C SER A 44 5.52 -28.27 -1.15
N LEU A 45 4.83 -28.88 -2.10
CA LEU A 45 5.10 -30.26 -2.51
C LEU A 45 6.47 -30.35 -3.21
N SER A 46 7.21 -31.42 -2.94
CA SER A 46 8.37 -31.79 -3.75
C SER A 46 7.89 -32.46 -5.04
N VAL A 47 8.03 -31.76 -6.17
CA VAL A 47 7.56 -32.23 -7.48
C VAL A 47 8.64 -32.10 -8.55
N ALA A 48 8.72 -33.07 -9.44
CA ALA A 48 9.38 -32.94 -10.74
C ALA A 48 8.31 -32.67 -11.81
N LEU A 49 8.57 -31.68 -12.65
CA LEU A 49 7.65 -31.28 -13.71
C LEU A 49 8.14 -31.80 -15.06
N ASN A 50 7.21 -32.21 -15.92
CA ASN A 50 7.52 -32.56 -17.31
C ASN A 50 7.57 -31.31 -18.20
N ASP A 51 8.03 -31.49 -19.44
CA ASP A 51 8.25 -30.41 -20.42
C ASP A 51 6.98 -29.62 -20.81
N ARG A 52 5.78 -30.08 -20.43
CA ARG A 52 4.54 -29.32 -20.66
C ARG A 52 4.37 -28.16 -19.68
N ALA A 53 5.08 -28.20 -18.54
CA ALA A 53 4.96 -27.20 -17.50
C ALA A 53 5.81 -25.96 -17.80
N GLN A 54 5.15 -24.81 -17.84
CA GLN A 54 5.81 -23.52 -17.88
C GLN A 54 5.91 -22.96 -16.46
N VAL A 55 7.08 -23.08 -15.85
CA VAL A 55 7.35 -22.53 -14.51
C VAL A 55 7.37 -21.00 -14.57
N LYS A 56 6.63 -20.37 -13.66
CA LYS A 56 6.48 -18.91 -13.52
C LYS A 56 7.10 -18.38 -12.23
N ALA A 57 7.26 -19.23 -11.22
CA ALA A 57 7.98 -18.92 -10.00
C ALA A 57 8.58 -20.19 -9.39
N VAL A 58 9.77 -20.03 -8.81
CA VAL A 58 10.45 -21.08 -8.03
C VAL A 58 10.68 -20.62 -6.60
N SER A 59 10.94 -21.57 -5.71
CA SER A 59 11.40 -21.27 -4.36
C SER A 59 12.78 -20.63 -4.39
N SER A 60 13.16 -19.93 -3.32
CA SER A 60 14.48 -19.30 -3.17
C SER A 60 15.66 -20.27 -3.29
N ASN A 61 15.43 -21.58 -3.21
CA ASN A 61 16.44 -22.62 -3.52
C ASN A 61 16.70 -22.81 -5.02
N GLY A 62 15.95 -22.14 -5.89
CA GLY A 62 16.08 -22.20 -7.35
C GLY A 62 15.58 -23.49 -8.00
N ARG A 63 15.00 -24.43 -7.24
CA ARG A 63 14.66 -25.79 -7.70
C ARG A 63 13.19 -26.14 -7.53
N THR A 64 12.57 -25.80 -6.40
CA THR A 64 11.18 -26.19 -6.11
C THR A 64 10.22 -25.30 -6.92
N PRO A 65 9.41 -25.83 -7.83
CA PRO A 65 8.42 -25.05 -8.56
C PRO A 65 7.29 -24.60 -7.60
N LEU A 66 6.97 -23.31 -7.61
CA LEU A 66 5.93 -22.73 -6.76
C LEU A 66 4.71 -22.28 -7.56
N ILE A 67 4.92 -21.80 -8.79
CA ILE A 67 3.83 -21.48 -9.71
C ILE A 67 4.21 -22.00 -11.09
N TRP A 68 3.33 -22.79 -11.72
CA TRP A 68 3.47 -23.16 -13.12
C TRP A 68 2.12 -23.26 -13.81
N SER A 69 2.16 -23.18 -15.13
CA SER A 69 0.98 -23.35 -15.99
C SER A 69 1.21 -24.45 -17.01
N THR A 70 0.14 -25.16 -17.38
CA THR A 70 0.13 -26.16 -18.45
C THR A 70 -1.08 -25.94 -19.36
N PHE A 71 -0.91 -26.19 -20.65
CA PHE A 71 -2.04 -26.26 -21.56
C PHE A 71 -2.72 -27.64 -21.45
N VAL A 72 -4.02 -27.65 -21.18
CA VAL A 72 -4.83 -28.87 -21.00
C VAL A 72 -6.06 -28.78 -21.90
N ASN A 73 -6.12 -29.65 -22.91
CA ASN A 73 -7.16 -29.67 -23.94
C ASN A 73 -7.33 -28.31 -24.64
N SER A 74 -8.40 -27.57 -24.36
CA SER A 74 -8.69 -26.25 -24.94
C SER A 74 -8.46 -25.09 -23.95
N GLY A 75 -7.91 -25.37 -22.76
CA GLY A 75 -7.71 -24.37 -21.71
C GLY A 75 -6.35 -24.49 -21.02
N SER A 76 -6.18 -23.75 -19.93
CA SER A 76 -4.97 -23.75 -19.12
C SER A 76 -5.27 -24.26 -17.72
N ALA A 77 -4.36 -25.06 -17.16
CA ALA A 77 -4.31 -25.32 -15.73
C ALA A 77 -3.15 -24.54 -15.13
N VAL A 78 -3.35 -23.98 -13.94
CA VAL A 78 -2.33 -23.26 -13.18
C VAL A 78 -2.26 -23.89 -11.80
N VAL A 79 -1.05 -24.21 -11.37
CA VAL A 79 -0.82 -24.78 -10.05
C VAL A 79 -0.04 -23.79 -9.20
N CYS A 80 -0.57 -23.49 -8.01
CA CYS A 80 0.11 -22.73 -6.98
C CYS A 80 0.53 -23.66 -5.85
N ASN A 81 1.78 -24.10 -5.91
CA ASN A 81 2.42 -24.97 -4.93
C ASN A 81 3.13 -24.17 -3.84
N ILE A 82 2.59 -23.02 -3.43
CA ILE A 82 3.21 -22.17 -2.39
C ILE A 82 2.85 -22.67 -0.99
N GLY A 83 1.59 -23.10 -0.81
CA GLY A 83 1.06 -23.63 0.47
C GLY A 83 0.97 -22.63 1.62
N ILE A 84 1.09 -21.33 1.35
CA ILE A 84 0.98 -20.26 2.35
C ILE A 84 -0.17 -19.32 1.94
N TYR A 85 -1.16 -19.17 2.82
CA TYR A 85 -2.37 -18.40 2.55
C TYR A 85 -2.47 -17.22 3.51
N GLY A 86 -2.09 -16.02 3.04
CA GLY A 86 -2.16 -14.79 3.83
C GLY A 86 -2.20 -13.55 2.93
N LYS A 87 -2.58 -12.40 3.50
CA LYS A 87 -2.69 -11.13 2.75
C LYS A 87 -1.41 -10.82 1.97
N VAL A 88 -0.25 -11.09 2.59
CA VAL A 88 1.10 -10.82 2.04
C VAL A 88 1.41 -11.57 0.73
N LEU A 89 0.61 -12.58 0.35
CA LEU A 89 0.82 -13.37 -0.88
C LEU A 89 -0.29 -13.21 -1.93
N ARG A 90 -1.32 -12.42 -1.67
CA ARG A 90 -2.49 -12.30 -2.58
C ARG A 90 -2.10 -11.91 -4.01
N GLY A 91 -1.09 -11.06 -4.20
CA GLY A 91 -0.61 -10.65 -5.51
C GLY A 91 0.03 -11.78 -6.33
N PHE A 92 0.69 -12.73 -5.67
CA PHE A 92 1.24 -13.91 -6.35
C PHE A 92 0.12 -14.82 -6.84
N TYR A 93 -0.92 -15.01 -6.01
CA TYR A 93 -2.12 -15.75 -6.41
C TYR A 93 -2.87 -15.02 -7.52
N ALA A 94 -3.12 -13.71 -7.42
CA ALA A 94 -3.77 -12.92 -8.47
C ALA A 94 -3.01 -13.02 -9.81
N SER A 95 -1.67 -12.95 -9.76
CA SER A 95 -0.82 -13.15 -10.92
C SER A 95 -0.99 -14.56 -11.52
N ALA A 96 -1.08 -15.60 -10.68
CA ALA A 96 -1.33 -16.96 -11.14
C ALA A 96 -2.74 -17.14 -11.74
N PHE A 97 -3.78 -16.61 -11.09
CA PHE A 97 -5.15 -16.63 -11.60
C PHE A 97 -5.27 -16.00 -12.99
N SER A 98 -4.50 -14.94 -13.25
CA SER A 98 -4.47 -14.27 -14.56
C SER A 98 -3.92 -15.13 -15.71
N LEU A 99 -3.43 -16.36 -15.45
CA LEU A 99 -2.94 -17.31 -16.45
C LEU A 99 -4.00 -18.33 -16.92
N LEU A 100 -5.17 -18.42 -16.27
CA LEU A 100 -6.16 -19.49 -16.50
C LEU A 100 -6.88 -19.43 -17.86
N GLY A 101 -6.91 -18.26 -18.50
CA GLY A 101 -7.59 -18.04 -19.77
C GLY A 101 -6.67 -17.54 -20.89
N SER A 102 -7.22 -17.33 -22.09
CA SER A 102 -6.52 -16.69 -23.22
C SER A 102 -6.18 -15.22 -22.95
N ALA A 103 -6.98 -14.55 -22.12
CA ALA A 103 -6.66 -13.27 -21.50
C ALA A 103 -7.35 -13.15 -20.14
N THR A 104 -6.95 -12.16 -19.35
CA THR A 104 -7.62 -11.79 -18.09
C THR A 104 -7.57 -10.28 -17.91
N ALA A 105 -8.66 -9.68 -17.46
CA ALA A 105 -8.74 -8.27 -17.08
C ALA A 105 -9.36 -8.14 -15.68
N TYR A 106 -8.75 -7.37 -14.79
CA TYR A 106 -9.34 -7.09 -13.48
C TYR A 106 -9.05 -5.64 -13.04
N PRO A 107 -9.99 -4.99 -12.30
CA PRO A 107 -9.82 -3.62 -11.82
C PRO A 107 -8.62 -3.48 -10.89
N VAL A 108 -7.94 -2.34 -10.96
CA VAL A 108 -6.85 -1.96 -10.06
C VAL A 108 -6.93 -0.47 -9.70
N ILE A 109 -6.21 -0.05 -8.66
CA ILE A 109 -6.27 1.32 -8.11
C ILE A 109 -5.39 2.28 -8.92
N ASN A 110 -4.16 1.86 -9.26
CA ASN A 110 -3.13 2.71 -9.88
C ASN A 110 -2.82 3.98 -9.07
N SER A 111 -2.30 3.79 -7.86
CA SER A 111 -1.94 4.88 -6.95
C SER A 111 -0.76 4.53 -6.05
N ALA A 112 0.10 5.50 -5.78
CA ALA A 112 1.11 5.42 -4.73
C ALA A 112 0.98 6.65 -3.82
N ALA A 113 0.96 6.46 -2.50
CA ALA A 113 0.81 7.54 -1.53
C ALA A 113 1.76 7.38 -0.35
N PHE A 114 2.34 8.49 0.09
CA PHE A 114 3.38 8.53 1.12
C PHE A 114 2.95 9.49 2.22
N TYR A 115 2.93 9.00 3.45
CA TYR A 115 2.45 9.73 4.62
C TYR A 115 3.61 10.11 5.54
N LEU A 116 3.51 11.30 6.10
CA LEU A 116 4.35 11.76 7.21
C LEU A 116 3.44 11.87 8.42
N ASP A 117 3.47 10.84 9.26
CA ASP A 117 2.72 10.80 10.51
C ASP A 117 3.32 11.83 11.47
N ASP A 118 2.48 12.47 12.29
CA ASP A 118 2.87 13.59 13.17
C ASP A 118 3.55 14.74 12.41
N PHE A 119 3.06 15.11 11.23
CA PHE A 119 3.65 16.21 10.46
C PHE A 119 2.59 17.03 9.69
N PRO A 120 2.62 18.37 9.73
CA PRO A 120 3.43 19.18 10.64
C PRO A 120 2.99 18.97 12.09
N SER A 121 3.97 18.87 12.98
CA SER A 121 3.76 18.82 14.42
C SER A 121 4.84 19.66 15.12
N PRO A 122 4.76 19.89 16.44
CA PRO A 122 5.88 20.45 17.18
C PRO A 122 7.10 19.55 16.97
N VAL A 123 8.29 20.15 16.82
CA VAL A 123 9.56 19.39 16.68
C VAL A 123 9.56 18.24 17.70
N PRO A 124 9.72 16.98 17.27
CA PRO A 124 9.64 15.85 18.17
C PRO A 124 10.55 16.01 19.37
N SER A 125 9.99 15.87 20.56
CA SER A 125 10.76 15.81 21.80
C SER A 125 11.23 14.38 22.02
N GLY A 126 12.42 14.19 22.59
CA GLY A 126 12.92 12.85 22.86
C GLY A 126 14.43 12.75 22.93
N ASN A 127 14.94 11.53 22.79
CA ASN A 127 16.35 11.23 22.94
C ASN A 127 17.14 11.47 21.64
N GLY A 128 17.73 12.65 21.50
CA GLY A 128 18.57 13.03 20.36
C GLY A 128 19.96 12.36 20.30
N LYS A 129 20.24 11.32 21.10
CA LYS A 129 21.56 10.66 21.19
C LYS A 129 22.16 10.31 19.82
N TYR A 130 21.36 9.72 18.93
CA TYR A 130 21.83 9.26 17.63
C TYR A 130 22.02 10.40 16.63
N ILE A 131 21.13 11.39 16.64
CA ILE A 131 21.30 12.64 15.88
C ILE A 131 22.60 13.34 16.32
N LYS A 132 22.84 13.44 17.63
CA LYS A 132 24.06 14.06 18.17
C LYS A 132 25.31 13.26 17.78
N ARG A 133 25.26 11.92 17.84
CA ARG A 133 26.34 11.02 17.42
C ARG A 133 26.75 11.25 15.96
N ASP A 134 25.77 11.35 15.06
CA ASP A 134 26.02 11.32 13.61
C ASP A 134 26.20 12.70 12.99
N TYR A 135 25.50 13.72 13.51
CA TYR A 135 25.45 15.06 12.92
C TYR A 135 25.96 16.16 13.85
N ASN A 136 26.19 15.87 15.13
CA ASN A 136 26.53 16.86 16.17
C ASN A 136 25.47 17.98 16.33
N MET A 137 24.26 17.78 15.81
CA MET A 137 23.13 18.74 15.82
C MET A 137 22.19 18.51 17.01
N SER A 138 21.42 19.54 17.37
CA SER A 138 20.16 19.36 18.12
C SER A 138 19.10 18.69 17.24
N ILE A 139 18.02 18.23 17.86
CA ILE A 139 16.89 17.63 17.15
C ILE A 139 16.27 18.63 16.15
N ALA A 140 16.02 19.87 16.57
CA ALA A 140 15.45 20.91 15.72
C ALA A 140 16.35 21.28 14.52
N GLU A 141 17.66 21.41 14.74
CA GLU A 141 18.62 21.66 13.65
C GLU A 141 18.63 20.51 12.64
N PHE A 142 18.63 19.26 13.12
CA PHE A 142 18.60 18.10 12.24
C PHE A 142 17.34 18.07 11.36
N TYR A 143 16.14 18.31 11.93
CA TYR A 143 14.91 18.28 11.13
C TYR A 143 14.87 19.37 10.06
N SER A 144 15.30 20.59 10.43
CA SER A 144 15.28 21.74 9.51
C SER A 144 16.38 21.70 8.45
N GLN A 145 17.58 21.17 8.79
CA GLN A 145 18.75 21.23 7.91
C GLN A 145 19.07 19.90 7.19
N VAL A 146 18.55 18.78 7.68
CA VAL A 146 18.84 17.45 7.11
C VAL A 146 17.55 16.72 6.72
N TRP A 147 16.69 16.35 7.68
CA TRP A 147 15.53 15.50 7.41
C TRP A 147 14.57 16.09 6.38
N TRP A 148 14.11 17.33 6.56
CA TRP A 148 13.17 17.96 5.63
C TRP A 148 13.80 18.19 4.24
N PRO A 149 15.01 18.79 4.11
CA PRO A 149 15.67 18.89 2.82
C PRO A 149 15.87 17.56 2.09
N ASP A 150 16.13 16.48 2.82
CA ASP A 150 16.30 15.14 2.27
C ASP A 150 14.98 14.59 1.73
N LEU A 151 13.88 14.76 2.46
CA LEU A 151 12.54 14.37 1.98
C LEU A 151 12.11 15.19 0.76
N VAL A 152 12.44 16.49 0.71
CA VAL A 152 12.19 17.33 -0.48
C VAL A 152 12.93 16.76 -1.70
N ARG A 153 14.19 16.33 -1.55
CA ARG A 153 14.94 15.73 -2.66
C ARG A 153 14.32 14.41 -3.15
N LEU A 154 13.80 13.58 -2.24
CA LEU A 154 13.05 12.38 -2.62
C LEU A 154 11.75 12.75 -3.35
N ALA A 155 11.03 13.76 -2.85
CA ALA A 155 9.81 14.24 -3.49
C ALA A 155 10.04 14.73 -4.92
N GLU A 156 11.08 15.53 -5.13
CA GLU A 156 11.45 16.04 -6.44
C GLU A 156 11.94 14.92 -7.38
N ARG A 157 12.77 13.99 -6.89
CA ARG A 157 13.32 12.89 -7.71
C ARG A 157 12.25 11.91 -8.17
N TYR A 158 11.37 11.48 -7.27
CA TYR A 158 10.39 10.43 -7.53
C TYR A 158 8.97 10.95 -7.78
N GLY A 159 8.77 12.28 -7.76
CA GLY A 159 7.46 12.90 -7.94
C GLY A 159 6.49 12.67 -6.78
N ILE A 160 6.99 12.43 -5.57
CA ILE A 160 6.16 12.17 -4.39
C ILE A 160 5.46 13.46 -3.96
N ARG A 161 4.17 13.34 -3.65
CA ARG A 161 3.39 14.40 -2.99
C ARG A 161 2.98 13.91 -1.62
N PHE A 162 3.78 14.24 -0.62
CA PHE A 162 3.59 13.76 0.74
C PHE A 162 2.26 14.23 1.33
N THR A 163 1.64 13.37 2.12
CA THR A 163 0.50 13.70 2.97
C THR A 163 0.98 13.75 4.41
N GLY A 164 1.15 14.95 4.93
CA GLY A 164 1.45 15.15 6.35
C GLY A 164 0.16 15.05 7.14
N VAL A 165 0.10 14.18 8.14
CA VAL A 165 -1.07 14.08 9.03
C VAL A 165 -0.73 14.69 10.38
N MET A 166 -1.41 15.79 10.71
CA MET A 166 -1.08 16.61 11.87
C MET A 166 -1.87 16.17 13.11
N ILE A 167 -1.21 16.28 14.25
CA ILE A 167 -1.82 16.38 15.58
C ILE A 167 -1.78 17.84 16.02
N GLU A 168 -2.57 18.20 17.02
CA GLU A 168 -2.44 19.51 17.65
C GLU A 168 -1.41 19.49 18.78
N ASN A 169 -1.41 18.45 19.62
CA ASN A 169 -0.48 18.33 20.74
C ASN A 169 -0.23 16.86 21.14
N TYR A 170 0.65 16.62 22.13
CA TYR A 170 0.95 15.29 22.68
C TYR A 170 0.36 15.08 24.10
N GLY A 171 -0.67 15.83 24.47
CA GLY A 171 -1.34 15.67 25.77
C GLY A 171 -2.11 14.36 25.88
N ASP A 172 -2.43 13.96 27.11
CA ASP A 172 -3.21 12.75 27.40
C ASP A 172 -4.61 13.04 27.97
N ASP A 173 -4.97 14.32 28.06
CA ASP A 173 -6.30 14.72 28.51
C ASP A 173 -7.37 14.46 27.44
N THR A 174 -8.29 13.57 27.78
CA THR A 174 -9.45 13.20 26.97
C THR A 174 -10.77 13.56 27.65
N LYS A 175 -10.71 14.12 28.87
CA LYS A 175 -11.87 14.32 29.75
C LYS A 175 -12.40 15.74 29.69
N ASP A 176 -11.50 16.71 29.72
CA ASP A 176 -11.88 18.12 29.64
C ASP A 176 -12.07 18.54 28.18
N ASP A 177 -12.67 19.71 27.96
CA ASP A 177 -12.88 20.25 26.61
C ASP A 177 -11.50 20.49 25.93
N PRO A 178 -11.35 20.18 24.63
CA PRO A 178 -10.12 20.42 23.90
C PRO A 178 -9.64 21.88 24.04
N VAL A 179 -8.38 22.05 24.43
CA VAL A 179 -7.76 23.36 24.60
C VAL A 179 -6.86 23.66 23.41
N ARG A 180 -7.15 24.76 22.72
CA ARG A 180 -6.33 25.20 21.60
C ARG A 180 -4.91 25.50 22.05
N GLN A 181 -3.91 24.95 21.38
CA GLN A 181 -2.53 25.38 21.61
C GLN A 181 -2.28 26.78 21.03
N THR A 182 -1.36 27.52 21.65
CA THR A 182 -1.09 28.92 21.24
C THR A 182 0.09 29.06 20.28
N ASP A 183 0.92 28.02 20.09
CA ASP A 183 2.08 28.07 19.19
C ASP A 183 1.77 27.43 17.84
N GLY A 184 1.23 28.23 16.92
CA GLY A 184 0.94 27.81 15.54
C GLY A 184 2.14 27.92 14.58
N ALA A 185 3.25 28.55 14.99
CA ALA A 185 4.28 28.98 14.05
C ALA A 185 4.99 27.82 13.34
N GLN A 186 5.20 26.71 14.04
CA GLN A 186 5.81 25.52 13.43
C GLN A 186 4.87 24.84 12.43
N PHE A 187 3.57 24.85 12.70
CA PHE A 187 2.55 24.31 11.81
C PHE A 187 2.44 25.12 10.53
N GLU A 188 2.41 26.45 10.66
CA GLU A 188 2.43 27.37 9.53
C GLU A 188 3.69 27.17 8.67
N TYR A 189 4.86 27.07 9.31
CA TYR A 189 6.13 26.92 8.61
C TYR A 189 6.23 25.59 7.86
N TYR A 190 6.15 24.46 8.56
CA TYR A 190 6.33 23.14 7.96
C TYR A 190 5.14 22.73 7.10
N GLY A 191 3.92 23.04 7.52
CA GLY A 191 2.72 22.84 6.70
C GLY A 191 2.76 23.69 5.43
N GLY A 192 3.21 24.95 5.54
CA GLY A 192 3.43 25.80 4.37
C GLY A 192 4.49 25.26 3.41
N LEU A 193 5.59 24.70 3.92
CA LEU A 193 6.62 24.05 3.10
C LEU A 193 6.06 22.80 2.39
N LEU A 194 5.29 21.98 3.09
CA LEU A 194 4.65 20.79 2.52
C LEU A 194 3.67 21.16 1.40
N LEU A 195 2.80 22.15 1.63
CA LEU A 195 1.84 22.62 0.63
C LEU A 195 2.53 23.23 -0.60
N ARG A 196 3.66 23.92 -0.42
CA ARG A 196 4.48 24.44 -1.54
C ARG A 196 5.09 23.34 -2.41
N GLN A 197 5.24 22.12 -1.86
CA GLN A 197 5.68 20.92 -2.58
C GLN A 197 4.51 20.13 -3.18
N ASN A 198 3.32 20.75 -3.32
CA ASN A 198 2.08 20.10 -3.75
C ASN A 198 1.65 18.92 -2.85
N GLY A 199 2.08 18.93 -1.58
CA GLY A 199 1.66 17.98 -0.56
C GLY A 199 0.26 18.27 -0.04
N GLU A 200 -0.19 17.41 0.88
CA GLU A 200 -1.50 17.47 1.52
C GLU A 200 -1.35 17.50 3.05
N ILE A 201 -2.30 18.16 3.72
CA ILE A 201 -2.48 18.04 5.17
C ILE A 201 -3.64 17.08 5.45
N GLY A 202 -3.48 16.17 6.39
CA GLY A 202 -4.54 15.31 6.94
C GLY A 202 -4.54 15.35 8.47
N TYR A 203 -5.32 14.49 9.08
CA TYR A 203 -5.57 14.47 10.52
C TYR A 203 -4.99 13.23 11.17
N HIS A 204 -4.38 13.37 12.34
CA HIS A 204 -3.80 12.27 13.10
C HIS A 204 -4.27 12.22 14.57
N GLY A 205 -5.46 12.75 14.85
CA GLY A 205 -5.99 12.87 16.20
C GLY A 205 -5.55 14.17 16.88
N TYR A 206 -6.38 14.69 17.79
CA TYR A 206 -6.14 15.99 18.43
C TYR A 206 -4.85 15.99 19.27
N ASN A 207 -4.76 15.05 20.20
CA ASN A 207 -3.67 14.93 21.16
C ASN A 207 -2.92 13.59 21.04
N HIS A 208 -2.93 12.99 19.85
CA HIS A 208 -2.34 11.67 19.56
C HIS A 208 -2.93 10.50 20.41
N GLN A 209 -4.12 10.67 21.02
CA GLN A 209 -4.85 9.58 21.68
C GLN A 209 -5.71 8.81 20.66
N PRO A 210 -5.62 7.47 20.57
CA PRO A 210 -6.49 6.69 19.71
C PRO A 210 -7.99 6.89 20.04
N LEU A 211 -8.83 6.87 19.01
CA LEU A 211 -10.28 7.08 19.17
C LEU A 211 -10.96 5.79 19.63
N VAL A 212 -10.86 5.55 20.92
CA VAL A 212 -11.48 4.41 21.60
C VAL A 212 -12.32 4.87 22.79
N LEU A 213 -13.32 4.07 23.13
CA LEU A 213 -14.22 4.31 24.26
C LEU A 213 -13.79 3.47 25.48
N PRO A 214 -14.39 3.67 26.67
CA PRO A 214 -13.94 3.03 27.91
C PRO A 214 -14.04 1.49 27.92
N ASN A 215 -14.70 0.87 26.94
CA ASN A 215 -14.76 -0.57 26.75
C ASN A 215 -13.51 -1.17 26.07
N THR A 216 -12.58 -0.34 25.58
CA THR A 216 -11.32 -0.80 25.01
C THR A 216 -10.25 -0.95 26.08
N ASP A 217 -9.72 -2.17 26.20
CA ASP A 217 -8.61 -2.49 27.09
C ASP A 217 -7.28 -2.42 26.33
N TYR A 218 -6.40 -1.50 26.73
CA TYR A 218 -5.04 -1.38 26.20
C TYR A 218 -4.08 -2.43 26.76
N GLY A 219 -4.50 -3.17 27.79
CA GLY A 219 -3.67 -4.13 28.50
C GLY A 219 -2.40 -3.47 29.04
N LYS A 220 -1.25 -4.08 28.74
CA LYS A 220 0.08 -3.52 29.03
C LYS A 220 0.81 -3.03 27.78
N GLU A 221 0.12 -3.06 26.63
CA GLU A 221 0.71 -2.73 25.33
C GLU A 221 0.88 -1.21 25.19
N TYR A 222 -0.08 -0.42 25.70
CA TYR A 222 -0.10 1.02 25.54
C TYR A 222 -0.50 1.76 26.82
N ALA A 223 0.03 2.98 26.97
CA ALA A 223 -0.26 3.89 28.08
C ALA A 223 -1.25 5.02 27.68
N TYR A 224 -2.06 4.80 26.65
CA TYR A 224 -3.07 5.75 26.18
C TYR A 224 -4.26 5.87 27.13
N VAL A 225 -4.98 6.98 27.01
CA VAL A 225 -6.20 7.28 27.77
C VAL A 225 -7.40 7.17 26.83
N GLN A 226 -8.42 6.41 27.23
CA GLN A 226 -9.66 6.28 26.47
C GLN A 226 -10.50 7.57 26.53
N TRP A 227 -11.20 7.88 25.44
CA TRP A 227 -12.17 8.98 25.44
C TRP A 227 -13.41 8.59 26.26
N PRO A 228 -13.94 9.48 27.11
CA PRO A 228 -15.01 9.14 28.03
C PRO A 228 -16.33 8.83 27.32
N ASN A 229 -16.56 9.43 26.14
CA ASN A 229 -17.79 9.27 25.38
C ASN A 229 -17.62 9.79 23.93
N ARG A 230 -18.66 9.56 23.13
CA ARG A 230 -18.78 10.01 21.74
C ARG A 230 -18.60 11.51 21.55
N LYS A 231 -19.16 12.33 22.44
CA LYS A 231 -19.05 13.79 22.35
C LYS A 231 -17.60 14.24 22.45
N ALA A 232 -16.82 13.69 23.38
CA ALA A 232 -15.41 14.04 23.53
C ALA A 232 -14.56 13.71 22.28
N ILE A 233 -14.84 12.57 21.61
CA ILE A 233 -14.22 12.23 20.31
C ILE A 233 -14.57 13.26 19.24
N VAL A 234 -15.85 13.64 19.15
CA VAL A 234 -16.31 14.61 18.14
C VAL A 234 -15.73 16.00 18.40
N ASP A 235 -15.72 16.44 19.66
CA ASP A 235 -15.17 17.74 20.03
C ASP A 235 -13.67 17.82 19.73
N SER A 236 -12.91 16.75 20.02
CA SER A 236 -11.47 16.72 19.76
C SER A 236 -11.14 16.78 18.26
N LEU A 237 -11.89 16.03 17.44
CA LEU A 237 -11.74 16.09 15.99
C LEU A 237 -12.16 17.45 15.42
N ASN A 238 -13.24 18.05 15.93
CA ASN A 238 -13.67 19.37 15.50
C ASN A 238 -12.66 20.46 15.88
N GLU A 239 -12.03 20.35 17.05
CA GLU A 239 -10.97 21.27 17.45
C GLU A 239 -9.76 21.13 16.51
N LEU A 240 -9.30 19.91 16.23
CA LEU A 240 -8.19 19.69 15.29
C LEU A 240 -8.50 20.25 13.89
N ILE A 241 -9.73 20.06 13.39
CA ILE A 241 -10.18 20.62 12.11
C ILE A 241 -10.16 22.17 12.16
N ALA A 242 -10.65 22.76 13.25
CA ALA A 242 -10.67 24.20 13.43
C ALA A 242 -9.25 24.78 13.56
N PHE A 243 -8.36 24.10 14.29
CA PHE A 243 -6.95 24.47 14.42
C PHE A 243 -6.23 24.40 13.09
N GLN A 244 -6.35 23.30 12.33
CA GLN A 244 -5.78 23.20 10.98
C GLN A 244 -6.20 24.38 10.10
N LYS A 245 -7.47 24.78 10.15
CA LYS A 245 -7.99 25.89 9.36
C LYS A 245 -7.46 27.25 9.81
N ASP A 246 -7.15 27.39 11.10
CA ASP A 246 -6.55 28.60 11.67
C ASP A 246 -5.11 28.79 11.18
N VAL A 247 -4.27 27.75 11.32
CA VAL A 247 -2.84 27.82 10.96
C VAL A 247 -2.56 27.58 9.47
N LEU A 248 -3.43 26.86 8.76
CA LEU A 248 -3.25 26.50 7.35
C LEU A 248 -4.58 26.68 6.57
N PRO A 249 -5.12 27.90 6.45
CA PRO A 249 -6.45 28.15 5.90
C PRO A 249 -6.66 27.73 4.44
N ALA A 250 -5.57 27.58 3.68
CA ALA A 250 -5.61 27.11 2.29
C ALA A 250 -5.63 25.58 2.16
N ALA A 251 -5.31 24.83 3.22
CA ALA A 251 -5.34 23.38 3.18
C ALA A 251 -6.78 22.86 3.23
N THR A 252 -7.05 21.84 2.44
CA THR A 252 -8.29 21.05 2.51
C THR A 252 -7.90 19.62 2.85
N SER A 253 -8.30 19.17 4.02
CA SER A 253 -7.91 17.88 4.57
C SER A 253 -9.10 16.92 4.58
N SER A 254 -8.90 15.68 4.16
CA SER A 254 -9.99 14.68 4.21
C SER A 254 -9.56 13.29 4.66
N VAL A 255 -8.27 13.08 4.88
CA VAL A 255 -7.70 11.81 5.34
C VAL A 255 -7.48 11.87 6.84
N TYR A 256 -7.87 10.81 7.53
CA TYR A 256 -7.57 10.55 8.92
C TYR A 256 -6.67 9.32 9.05
N VAL A 257 -5.60 9.45 9.83
CA VAL A 257 -4.75 8.34 10.23
C VAL A 257 -4.97 8.12 11.72
N PRO A 258 -5.34 6.93 12.19
CA PRO A 258 -5.49 6.69 13.63
C PRO A 258 -4.11 6.67 14.33
N PRO A 259 -3.94 7.36 15.47
CA PRO A 259 -2.75 7.22 16.31
C PRO A 259 -2.39 5.76 16.57
N SER A 260 -1.11 5.41 16.37
CA SER A 260 -0.59 4.04 16.48
C SER A 260 -1.36 2.98 15.67
N ASN A 261 -2.10 3.38 14.64
CA ASN A 261 -3.02 2.53 13.88
C ASN A 261 -4.19 1.96 14.69
N ILE A 262 -4.46 2.50 15.89
CA ILE A 262 -5.53 2.02 16.77
C ILE A 262 -6.81 2.80 16.49
N LEU A 263 -7.87 2.08 16.17
CA LEU A 263 -9.21 2.65 16.02
C LEU A 263 -10.26 1.59 16.37
N SER A 264 -11.09 1.89 17.37
CA SER A 264 -12.22 1.04 17.73
C SER A 264 -13.31 1.07 16.66
N GLN A 265 -14.18 0.06 16.61
CA GLN A 265 -15.34 0.05 15.71
C GLN A 265 -16.25 1.25 15.97
N GLU A 266 -16.42 1.61 17.24
CA GLU A 266 -17.20 2.76 17.70
C GLU A 266 -16.56 4.07 17.26
N GLY A 267 -15.25 4.25 17.46
CA GLY A 267 -14.52 5.43 17.00
C GLY A 267 -14.60 5.61 15.48
N ARG A 268 -14.44 4.52 14.72
CA ARG A 268 -14.60 4.51 13.26
C ARG A 268 -16.01 4.90 12.84
N LYS A 269 -17.04 4.40 13.54
CA LYS A 269 -18.44 4.76 13.29
C LYS A 269 -18.72 6.23 13.60
N ILE A 270 -18.15 6.77 14.69
CA ILE A 270 -18.29 8.18 15.07
C ILE A 270 -17.72 9.10 13.98
N ILE A 271 -16.54 8.76 13.42
CA ILE A 271 -15.97 9.49 12.29
C ILE A 271 -16.97 9.57 11.12
N GLY A 272 -17.50 8.42 10.69
CA GLY A 272 -18.38 8.34 9.52
C GLY A 272 -19.74 9.02 9.72
N GLU A 273 -20.26 9.05 10.95
CA GLU A 273 -21.57 9.61 11.26
C GLU A 273 -21.53 11.11 11.61
N ASP A 274 -20.49 11.56 12.33
CA ASP A 274 -20.49 12.91 12.94
C ASP A 274 -19.43 13.85 12.36
N VAL A 275 -18.43 13.35 11.64
CA VAL A 275 -17.25 14.14 11.21
C VAL A 275 -17.09 14.11 9.70
N SER A 276 -18.04 14.71 8.98
CA SER A 276 -18.13 14.69 7.51
C SER A 276 -16.93 15.26 6.75
N GLN A 277 -16.04 16.00 7.44
CA GLN A 277 -14.78 16.49 6.86
C GLN A 277 -13.81 15.33 6.58
N ILE A 278 -13.82 14.29 7.41
CA ILE A 278 -13.02 13.08 7.22
C ILE A 278 -13.78 12.15 6.27
N ARG A 279 -13.17 11.85 5.13
CA ARG A 279 -13.75 11.03 4.06
C ARG A 279 -12.98 9.74 3.81
N ALA A 280 -11.75 9.65 4.32
CA ALA A 280 -10.92 8.47 4.19
C ALA A 280 -10.17 8.19 5.48
N ILE A 281 -10.02 6.89 5.80
CA ILE A 281 -9.19 6.43 6.91
C ILE A 281 -8.01 5.67 6.32
N ALA A 282 -6.80 6.05 6.69
CA ALA A 282 -5.56 5.43 6.27
C ALA A 282 -4.86 4.80 7.48
N SER A 283 -5.33 3.62 7.92
CA SER A 283 -4.70 2.81 8.96
C SER A 283 -3.70 1.82 8.33
N THR A 284 -3.71 0.54 8.70
CA THR A 284 -2.80 -0.51 8.20
C THR A 284 -3.52 -1.55 7.34
N TYR A 285 -2.83 -2.06 6.32
CA TYR A 285 -3.32 -3.17 5.50
C TYR A 285 -2.97 -4.54 6.11
N MET A 286 -1.74 -4.62 6.62
CA MET A 286 -1.19 -5.83 7.21
C MET A 286 -1.61 -5.93 8.68
N PRO A 287 -1.97 -7.13 9.17
CA PRO A 287 -2.22 -7.32 10.59
C PRO A 287 -0.93 -7.08 11.39
N SER A 288 -1.09 -6.65 12.63
CA SER A 288 -0.04 -6.61 13.64
C SER A 288 -0.34 -7.64 14.74
N ASP A 289 0.59 -7.78 15.69
CA ASP A 289 0.39 -8.63 16.86
C ASP A 289 -0.66 -8.07 17.83
N SER A 290 -1.00 -6.78 17.72
CA SER A 290 -2.01 -6.14 18.58
C SER A 290 -3.40 -6.22 17.97
N SER A 291 -4.34 -6.74 18.75
CA SER A 291 -5.76 -6.80 18.40
C SER A 291 -6.46 -5.44 18.33
N LEU A 292 -5.78 -4.37 18.77
CA LEU A 292 -6.30 -3.01 18.80
C LEU A 292 -6.13 -2.28 17.46
N THR A 293 -5.25 -2.79 16.60
CA THR A 293 -4.99 -2.16 15.31
C THR A 293 -6.17 -2.27 14.36
N TYR A 294 -6.50 -1.17 13.71
CA TYR A 294 -7.55 -1.12 12.71
C TYR A 294 -7.00 -1.58 11.36
N VAL A 295 -7.09 -2.88 11.13
CA VAL A 295 -6.66 -3.52 9.87
C VAL A 295 -7.75 -3.36 8.82
N GLN A 296 -7.42 -2.80 7.66
CA GLN A 296 -8.38 -2.51 6.60
C GLN A 296 -8.18 -3.41 5.36
N GLU A 297 -9.19 -3.40 4.50
CA GLU A 297 -9.10 -3.73 3.07
C GLU A 297 -9.27 -2.44 2.26
N PHE A 298 -8.86 -2.42 0.99
CA PHE A 298 -9.16 -1.30 0.11
C PHE A 298 -10.64 -1.32 -0.29
N GLY A 299 -11.37 -0.25 0.00
CA GLY A 299 -12.80 -0.24 -0.27
C GLY A 299 -13.52 1.06 0.08
N VAL A 300 -14.82 1.07 -0.16
CA VAL A 300 -15.74 2.09 0.36
C VAL A 300 -16.68 1.39 1.31
N ALA A 301 -16.72 1.84 2.56
CA ALA A 301 -17.60 1.29 3.57
C ALA A 301 -19.05 1.76 3.38
N ALA A 302 -19.98 1.14 4.11
CA ALA A 302 -21.42 1.39 3.97
C ALA A 302 -21.83 2.84 4.30
N ASP A 303 -21.07 3.55 5.12
CA ASP A 303 -21.27 4.96 5.44
C ASP A 303 -20.55 5.92 4.46
N GLY A 304 -19.93 5.39 3.41
CA GLY A 304 -19.26 6.17 2.38
C GLY A 304 -17.81 6.56 2.70
N VAL A 305 -17.30 6.24 3.90
CA VAL A 305 -15.88 6.45 4.23
C VAL A 305 -15.02 5.49 3.41
N VAL A 306 -13.98 6.03 2.79
CA VAL A 306 -13.01 5.23 2.03
C VAL A 306 -12.00 4.59 2.98
N GLU A 307 -11.86 3.27 2.88
CA GLU A 307 -10.85 2.50 3.59
C GLU A 307 -9.58 2.46 2.70
N ALA A 308 -8.54 3.18 3.12
CA ALA A 308 -7.33 3.44 2.33
C ALA A 308 -6.04 3.07 3.08
N PRO A 309 -5.86 1.79 3.46
CA PRO A 309 -4.76 1.39 4.33
C PRO A 309 -3.36 1.63 3.76
N ARG A 310 -2.41 1.73 4.68
CA ARG A 310 -0.98 1.82 4.41
C ARG A 310 -0.33 0.44 4.51
N ILE A 311 0.54 0.10 3.55
CA ILE A 311 1.05 -1.27 3.37
C ILE A 311 2.41 -1.46 4.04
N VAL A 312 3.31 -0.50 3.86
CA VAL A 312 4.68 -0.56 4.37
C VAL A 312 5.03 0.70 5.15
N SER A 313 6.13 0.69 5.89
CA SER A 313 6.55 1.84 6.69
C SER A 313 8.05 1.94 6.88
N GLY A 314 8.48 3.08 7.42
CA GLY A 314 9.84 3.27 7.90
C GLY A 314 10.89 3.36 6.78
N GLY A 315 12.14 3.11 7.13
CA GLY A 315 13.26 3.15 6.18
C GLY A 315 13.37 1.91 5.27
N MET A 316 12.52 0.88 5.43
CA MET A 316 12.56 -0.36 4.62
C MET A 316 13.92 -1.09 4.62
N VAL A 317 14.80 -0.80 5.57
CA VAL A 317 16.18 -1.32 5.62
C VAL A 317 16.14 -2.79 6.01
N GLY A 318 16.42 -3.68 5.06
CA GLY A 318 16.46 -5.13 5.33
C GLY A 318 15.11 -5.76 5.66
N ASP A 319 14.01 -5.01 5.58
CA ASP A 319 12.67 -5.52 5.88
C ASP A 319 12.12 -6.36 4.72
N MET A 320 12.33 -7.67 4.82
CA MET A 320 11.91 -8.63 3.80
C MET A 320 10.39 -8.81 3.76
N TYR A 321 9.72 -8.67 4.91
CA TYR A 321 8.27 -8.86 5.00
C TYR A 321 7.51 -7.71 4.34
N MET A 322 7.89 -6.47 4.63
CA MET A 322 7.33 -5.30 3.96
C MET A 322 7.66 -5.30 2.47
N ARG A 323 8.85 -5.76 2.07
CA ARG A 323 9.19 -5.93 0.64
C ARG A 323 8.28 -6.94 -0.05
N LEU A 324 7.97 -8.05 0.61
CA LEU A 324 7.01 -9.06 0.12
C LEU A 324 5.58 -8.49 0.03
N ALA A 325 5.14 -7.75 1.06
CA ALA A 325 3.85 -7.07 1.07
C ALA A 325 3.72 -6.07 -0.09
N ALA A 326 4.75 -5.26 -0.31
CA ALA A 326 4.79 -4.27 -1.39
C ALA A 326 4.66 -4.92 -2.78
N VAL A 327 5.44 -5.98 -3.09
CA VAL A 327 5.33 -6.65 -4.40
C VAL A 327 4.00 -7.36 -4.57
N SER A 328 3.42 -7.90 -3.49
CA SER A 328 2.11 -8.53 -3.52
C SER A 328 1.04 -7.50 -3.87
N GLU A 329 0.98 -6.37 -3.17
CA GLU A 329 -0.05 -5.35 -3.42
C GLU A 329 0.13 -4.64 -4.77
N LEU A 330 1.36 -4.55 -5.26
CA LEU A 330 1.63 -4.08 -6.61
C LEU A 330 0.99 -4.98 -7.68
N ASN A 331 0.86 -6.29 -7.43
CA ASN A 331 0.28 -7.24 -8.38
C ASN A 331 -1.17 -7.66 -8.05
N MET A 332 -1.71 -7.25 -6.91
CA MET A 332 -3.13 -7.45 -6.56
C MET A 332 -3.95 -6.20 -6.92
N HIS A 333 -3.57 -5.05 -6.35
CA HIS A 333 -4.35 -3.82 -6.47
C HIS A 333 -3.62 -2.72 -7.27
N TYR A 334 -2.37 -2.96 -7.67
CA TYR A 334 -1.48 -1.97 -8.31
C TYR A 334 -1.43 -0.67 -7.50
N VAL A 335 -1.10 -0.83 -6.22
CA VAL A 335 -1.06 0.24 -5.22
C VAL A 335 0.21 0.13 -4.38
N SER A 336 0.72 1.27 -3.93
CA SER A 336 1.90 1.36 -3.08
C SER A 336 1.73 2.44 -2.02
N THR A 337 1.47 2.08 -0.77
CA THR A 337 1.26 3.04 0.32
C THR A 337 2.29 2.86 1.42
N HIS A 338 2.90 3.97 1.83
CA HIS A 338 4.00 4.00 2.80
C HIS A 338 3.78 5.10 3.84
N PHE A 339 4.20 4.88 5.08
CA PHE A 339 4.31 5.95 6.08
C PHE A 339 5.64 5.93 6.82
N MET A 340 6.03 7.10 7.27
CA MET A 340 7.14 7.29 8.20
C MET A 340 6.77 8.39 9.18
N HIS A 341 7.55 8.49 10.24
CA HIS A 341 7.37 9.55 11.21
C HIS A 341 8.67 10.34 11.32
N PRO A 342 8.60 11.62 11.70
CA PRO A 342 9.79 12.38 11.99
C PRO A 342 10.57 11.71 13.13
N ASP A 343 9.90 11.26 14.20
CA ASP A 343 10.48 10.71 15.43
C ASP A 343 11.10 9.31 15.30
N ASP A 344 11.02 8.64 14.14
CA ASP A 344 11.65 7.34 13.87
C ASP A 344 13.13 7.30 14.29
N LEU A 345 13.83 8.44 14.18
CA LEU A 345 15.25 8.54 14.55
C LEU A 345 15.53 8.86 16.02
N LEU A 346 14.50 8.91 16.84
CA LEU A 346 14.61 9.05 18.29
C LEU A 346 14.40 7.70 19.01
N ASP A 347 13.89 6.70 18.31
CA ASP A 347 13.55 5.37 18.82
C ASP A 347 14.48 4.28 18.25
N GLU A 348 15.14 3.53 19.13
CA GLU A 348 16.07 2.47 18.73
C GLU A 348 15.40 1.36 17.92
N ASP A 349 14.14 1.05 18.23
CA ASP A 349 13.37 -0.02 17.58
C ASP A 349 12.86 0.39 16.19
N ARG A 350 12.88 1.70 15.90
CA ARG A 350 12.39 2.29 14.64
C ARG A 350 13.52 2.76 13.70
N GLY A 351 14.76 2.47 14.07
CA GLY A 351 15.94 2.69 13.22
C GLY A 351 16.88 3.79 13.70
N ALA A 352 16.63 4.44 14.84
CA ALA A 352 17.53 5.47 15.38
C ALA A 352 18.97 4.98 15.55
N LYS A 353 19.14 3.73 16.02
CA LYS A 353 20.46 3.12 16.23
C LYS A 353 21.27 3.02 14.93
N GLU A 354 20.59 2.75 13.83
CA GLU A 354 21.15 2.63 12.49
C GLU A 354 21.56 3.98 11.89
N GLY A 355 20.90 5.07 12.31
CA GLY A 355 21.15 6.43 11.88
C GLY A 355 20.45 6.82 10.58
N TRP A 356 20.22 8.13 10.41
CA TRP A 356 19.46 8.69 9.28
C TRP A 356 20.00 8.25 7.91
N LYS A 357 21.32 8.24 7.72
CA LYS A 357 21.92 7.88 6.43
C LYS A 357 21.50 6.50 5.95
N LYS A 358 21.46 5.51 6.84
CA LYS A 358 21.05 4.13 6.50
C LYS A 358 19.54 4.05 6.28
N TYR A 359 18.77 4.72 7.13
CA TYR A 359 17.32 4.84 6.99
C TYR A 359 16.94 5.45 5.63
N TYR A 360 17.52 6.61 5.29
CA TYR A 360 17.32 7.32 4.02
C TYR A 360 17.69 6.44 2.83
N GLN A 361 18.84 5.76 2.87
CA GLN A 361 19.25 4.87 1.79
C GLN A 361 18.27 3.70 1.58
N GLY A 362 17.71 3.15 2.66
CA GLY A 362 16.69 2.10 2.55
C GLY A 362 15.40 2.60 1.89
N LEU A 363 14.97 3.81 2.24
CA LEU A 363 13.81 4.46 1.61
C LEU A 363 14.08 4.75 0.13
N GLU A 364 15.25 5.30 -0.21
CA GLU A 364 15.67 5.54 -1.59
C GLU A 364 15.70 4.23 -2.39
N ASN A 365 16.27 3.15 -1.84
CA ASN A 365 16.28 1.83 -2.48
C ASN A 365 14.86 1.27 -2.69
N TYR A 366 13.92 1.56 -1.78
CA TYR A 366 12.52 1.20 -1.96
C TYR A 366 11.88 1.96 -3.13
N LEU A 367 12.16 3.26 -3.24
CA LEU A 367 11.65 4.11 -4.31
C LEU A 367 12.24 3.74 -5.68
N ASP A 368 13.54 3.46 -5.77
CA ASP A 368 14.18 2.95 -7.00
C ASP A 368 13.57 1.61 -7.45
N TRP A 369 13.29 0.72 -6.49
CA TRP A 369 12.60 -0.54 -6.77
C TRP A 369 11.17 -0.30 -7.26
N LEU A 370 10.43 0.63 -6.67
CA LEU A 370 9.06 0.96 -7.08
C LEU A 370 9.02 1.55 -8.48
N GLU A 371 9.89 2.52 -8.78
CA GLU A 371 9.99 3.15 -10.10
C GLU A 371 10.34 2.13 -11.20
N SER A 372 11.32 1.26 -10.93
CA SER A 372 11.71 0.22 -11.88
C SER A 372 10.67 -0.88 -12.05
N SER A 373 9.96 -1.25 -10.97
CA SER A 373 8.94 -2.31 -11.00
C SER A 373 7.59 -1.83 -11.52
N ALA A 374 7.28 -0.54 -11.40
CA ALA A 374 5.96 0.02 -11.69
C ALA A 374 6.03 1.47 -12.18
N SER A 375 6.81 1.74 -13.22
CA SER A 375 7.00 3.09 -13.78
C SER A 375 5.73 3.84 -14.17
N SER A 376 4.61 3.13 -14.36
CA SER A 376 3.30 3.72 -14.68
C SER A 376 2.41 3.97 -13.46
N ILE A 377 2.89 3.67 -12.24
CA ILE A 377 2.14 3.94 -11.01
C ILE A 377 2.07 5.45 -10.77
N ARG A 378 0.92 5.94 -10.29
CA ARG A 378 0.69 7.37 -10.12
C ARG A 378 1.03 7.80 -8.70
N MET A 379 1.98 8.72 -8.54
CA MET A 379 2.22 9.39 -7.25
C MET A 379 1.06 10.33 -6.90
N ARG A 380 0.47 10.13 -5.72
CA ARG A 380 -0.79 10.73 -5.26
C ARG A 380 -0.65 11.18 -3.81
N THR A 381 -1.41 12.20 -3.44
CA THR A 381 -1.67 12.50 -2.04
C THR A 381 -2.65 11.45 -1.47
N GLY A 382 -2.85 11.43 -0.15
CA GLY A 382 -3.76 10.50 0.52
C GLY A 382 -5.20 10.65 0.04
N THR A 383 -5.71 11.88 -0.10
CA THR A 383 -7.07 12.15 -0.62
C THR A 383 -7.22 11.64 -2.06
N GLU A 384 -6.21 11.86 -2.91
CA GLU A 384 -6.29 11.39 -4.29
C GLU A 384 -6.19 9.86 -4.38
N CYS A 385 -5.42 9.22 -3.49
CA CYS A 385 -5.37 7.77 -3.36
C CYS A 385 -6.74 7.22 -2.93
N ALA A 386 -7.37 7.83 -1.93
CA ALA A 386 -8.73 7.50 -1.52
C ALA A 386 -9.74 7.67 -2.66
N ALA A 387 -9.63 8.74 -3.45
CA ALA A 387 -10.48 8.94 -4.63
C ALA A 387 -10.22 7.88 -5.72
N ALA A 388 -9.00 7.35 -5.85
CA ALA A 388 -8.70 6.24 -6.75
C ALA A 388 -9.31 4.93 -6.24
N ILE A 389 -9.24 4.67 -4.94
CA ILE A 389 -9.89 3.51 -4.28
C ILE A 389 -11.40 3.56 -4.46
N GLN A 390 -12.02 4.73 -4.32
CA GLN A 390 -13.46 4.89 -4.53
C GLN A 390 -13.88 4.48 -5.95
N ARG A 391 -13.13 4.93 -6.97
CA ARG A 391 -13.36 4.52 -8.37
C ARG A 391 -13.17 3.02 -8.57
N PHE A 392 -12.08 2.48 -8.02
CA PHE A 392 -11.78 1.05 -8.06
C PHE A 392 -12.91 0.21 -7.45
N SER A 393 -13.41 0.62 -6.28
CA SER A 393 -14.41 -0.13 -5.50
C SER A 393 -15.77 -0.23 -6.20
N GLY A 394 -16.13 0.79 -7.00
CA GLY A 394 -17.37 0.79 -7.76
C GLY A 394 -17.27 0.09 -9.12
N LEU A 395 -16.06 -0.02 -9.69
CA LEU A 395 -15.86 -0.44 -11.07
C LEU A 395 -16.13 -1.93 -11.26
N THR A 396 -17.05 -2.26 -12.17
CA THR A 396 -17.28 -3.65 -12.58
C THR A 396 -16.72 -3.88 -13.97
N VAL A 397 -16.21 -5.07 -14.25
CA VAL A 397 -15.71 -5.45 -15.58
C VAL A 397 -16.28 -6.78 -16.03
N SER A 398 -16.67 -6.85 -17.30
CA SER A 398 -16.85 -8.11 -18.03
C SER A 398 -16.04 -8.05 -19.32
N MET A 399 -15.49 -9.17 -19.75
CA MET A 399 -14.70 -9.27 -20.97
C MET A 399 -15.22 -10.41 -21.85
N GLU A 400 -15.46 -10.11 -23.11
CA GLU A 400 -15.73 -11.07 -24.17
C GLU A 400 -14.45 -11.23 -25.02
N THR A 401 -14.17 -12.46 -25.46
CA THR A 401 -12.99 -12.75 -26.29
C THR A 401 -13.45 -13.38 -27.59
N SER A 402 -12.98 -12.83 -28.72
CA SER A 402 -13.11 -13.41 -30.05
C SER A 402 -11.75 -13.85 -30.59
N ASP A 403 -11.73 -14.33 -31.83
CA ASP A 403 -10.50 -14.68 -32.54
C ASP A 403 -9.62 -13.44 -32.80
N ASP A 404 -10.24 -12.29 -33.04
CA ASP A 404 -9.63 -11.05 -33.49
C ASP A 404 -9.69 -9.90 -32.49
N SER A 405 -10.31 -10.09 -31.31
CA SER A 405 -10.40 -9.02 -30.30
C SER A 405 -10.67 -9.48 -28.86
N TRP A 406 -10.45 -8.55 -27.95
CA TRP A 406 -10.98 -8.56 -26.58
C TRP A 406 -11.85 -7.32 -26.38
N ASP A 407 -13.11 -7.53 -26.01
CA ASP A 407 -14.08 -6.48 -25.77
C ASP A 407 -14.44 -6.43 -24.28
N LEU A 408 -14.10 -5.31 -23.63
CA LEU A 408 -14.39 -5.08 -22.22
C LEU A 408 -15.59 -4.13 -22.09
N LYS A 409 -16.51 -4.47 -21.20
CA LYS A 409 -17.60 -3.60 -20.75
C LYS A 409 -17.38 -3.25 -19.28
N LEU A 410 -17.33 -1.95 -18.99
CA LEU A 410 -17.08 -1.41 -17.67
C LEU A 410 -18.36 -0.77 -17.14
N GLY A 411 -18.83 -1.23 -15.97
CA GLY A 411 -19.95 -0.65 -15.25
C GLY A 411 -19.45 0.32 -14.18
N ASN A 412 -20.29 1.31 -13.82
CA ASN A 412 -19.99 2.34 -12.82
C ASN A 412 -18.70 3.14 -13.11
N LEU A 413 -18.35 3.30 -14.39
CA LEU A 413 -17.24 4.14 -14.80
C LEU A 413 -17.59 5.63 -14.61
N THR A 414 -16.91 6.30 -13.69
CA THR A 414 -17.14 7.74 -13.43
C THR A 414 -16.45 8.63 -14.46
N ASP A 415 -15.13 8.49 -14.61
CA ASP A 415 -14.29 9.31 -15.50
C ASP A 415 -13.24 8.45 -16.23
N GLN A 416 -12.52 7.62 -15.48
CA GLN A 416 -11.54 6.66 -15.98
C GLN A 416 -11.48 5.44 -15.06
N GLY A 417 -11.13 4.30 -15.63
CA GLY A 417 -10.94 3.04 -14.93
C GLY A 417 -9.55 2.47 -15.23
N TRP A 418 -8.98 1.77 -14.26
CA TRP A 418 -7.69 1.11 -14.42
C TRP A 418 -7.86 -0.39 -14.25
N LEU A 419 -7.26 -1.16 -15.16
CA LEU A 419 -7.28 -2.61 -15.10
C LEU A 419 -5.90 -3.16 -15.38
N MET A 420 -5.55 -4.23 -14.67
CA MET A 420 -4.50 -5.13 -15.14
C MET A 420 -5.09 -6.01 -16.25
N PHE A 421 -4.43 -6.02 -17.39
CA PHE A 421 -4.81 -6.83 -18.54
C PHE A 421 -3.64 -7.75 -18.91
N ARG A 422 -3.87 -9.07 -18.87
CA ARG A 422 -2.89 -10.07 -19.33
C ARG A 422 -3.39 -10.73 -20.60
N ALA A 423 -2.57 -10.71 -21.64
CA ALA A 423 -2.83 -11.39 -22.91
C ALA A 423 -2.01 -12.70 -22.99
N ASN A 424 -2.58 -13.83 -22.57
CA ASN A 424 -1.89 -15.12 -22.58
C ASN A 424 -1.79 -15.74 -23.98
N ASN A 425 -2.71 -15.40 -24.89
CA ASN A 425 -2.71 -15.89 -26.25
C ASN A 425 -3.01 -14.75 -27.24
N GLY A 426 -1.98 -14.37 -28.02
CA GLY A 426 -2.03 -13.25 -28.95
C GLY A 426 -1.45 -11.98 -28.35
N THR A 427 -1.26 -10.97 -29.19
CA THR A 427 -0.71 -9.67 -28.77
C THR A 427 -1.74 -8.55 -28.98
N PRO A 428 -1.81 -7.56 -28.07
CA PRO A 428 -2.67 -6.40 -28.25
C PRO A 428 -2.28 -5.56 -29.48
N GLY A 429 -3.29 -5.25 -30.30
CA GLY A 429 -3.23 -4.33 -31.42
C GLY A 429 -3.76 -2.95 -31.05
N ARG A 430 -4.56 -2.35 -31.96
CA ARG A 430 -5.18 -1.05 -31.69
C ARG A 430 -6.18 -1.14 -30.55
N VAL A 431 -6.20 -0.10 -29.71
CA VAL A 431 -7.15 0.04 -28.60
C VAL A 431 -8.11 1.20 -28.91
N ARG A 432 -9.41 1.01 -28.67
CA ARG A 432 -10.44 2.06 -28.71
C ARG A 432 -11.15 2.11 -27.36
N GLY A 433 -11.53 3.31 -26.91
CA GLY A 433 -12.15 3.52 -25.60
C GLY A 433 -11.18 3.54 -24.42
N GLY A 434 -9.87 3.51 -24.70
CA GLY A 434 -8.82 3.51 -23.69
C GLY A 434 -7.42 3.43 -24.31
N SER A 435 -6.44 3.09 -23.48
CA SER A 435 -5.03 2.88 -23.88
C SER A 435 -4.37 1.79 -23.05
N LEU A 436 -3.44 1.04 -23.65
CA LEU A 436 -2.62 0.05 -22.95
C LEU A 436 -1.18 0.55 -22.78
N THR A 437 -0.63 0.39 -21.59
CA THR A 437 0.80 0.52 -21.31
C THR A 437 1.37 -0.86 -21.02
N LYS A 438 2.40 -1.29 -21.76
CA LYS A 438 3.08 -2.56 -21.48
C LYS A 438 3.82 -2.45 -20.15
N LEU A 439 3.67 -3.45 -19.28
CA LEU A 439 4.33 -3.50 -17.98
C LEU A 439 5.50 -4.48 -18.01
N THR A 440 5.21 -5.79 -18.06
CA THR A 440 6.21 -6.86 -18.14
C THR A 440 5.65 -8.04 -18.91
N GLY A 441 6.48 -8.76 -19.65
CA GLY A 441 6.05 -9.91 -20.45
C GLY A 441 4.79 -9.63 -21.27
N ASN A 442 3.70 -10.31 -20.91
CA ASN A 442 2.37 -10.18 -21.52
C ASN A 442 1.33 -9.47 -20.62
N LEU A 443 1.78 -8.75 -19.60
CA LEU A 443 0.98 -7.95 -18.69
C LEU A 443 1.01 -6.48 -19.10
N TYR A 444 -0.16 -5.85 -19.08
CA TYR A 444 -0.41 -4.48 -19.48
C TYR A 444 -1.27 -3.76 -18.45
N LEU A 445 -1.07 -2.45 -18.31
CA LEU A 445 -1.98 -1.56 -17.60
C LEU A 445 -2.95 -0.96 -18.62
N LEU A 446 -4.23 -1.26 -18.49
CA LEU A 446 -5.30 -0.66 -19.27
C LEU A 446 -5.84 0.56 -18.54
N LYS A 447 -5.79 1.71 -19.21
CA LYS A 447 -6.57 2.91 -18.87
C LYS A 447 -7.83 2.92 -19.73
N ALA A 448 -9.00 2.70 -19.13
CA ALA A 448 -10.28 2.88 -19.80
C ALA A 448 -10.77 4.32 -19.62
N THR A 449 -11.17 4.97 -20.71
CA THR A 449 -11.82 6.30 -20.70
C THR A 449 -13.28 6.23 -21.14
N ASN A 450 -13.70 5.08 -21.68
CA ASN A 450 -15.08 4.79 -22.08
C ASN A 450 -15.55 3.50 -21.41
N ALA A 451 -16.87 3.37 -21.24
CA ALA A 451 -17.51 2.17 -20.68
C ALA A 451 -17.36 0.92 -21.57
N THR A 452 -16.92 1.07 -22.81
CA THR A 452 -16.58 -0.03 -23.71
C THR A 452 -15.17 0.19 -24.22
N VAL A 453 -14.34 -0.84 -24.07
CA VAL A 453 -12.97 -0.86 -24.58
C VAL A 453 -12.84 -2.02 -25.55
N HIS A 454 -12.40 -1.73 -26.76
CA HIS A 454 -12.08 -2.73 -27.77
C HIS A 454 -10.58 -2.81 -27.95
N ILE A 455 -10.02 -4.01 -27.83
CA ILE A 455 -8.59 -4.29 -28.03
C ILE A 455 -8.48 -5.29 -29.18
N GLU A 456 -7.90 -4.89 -30.31
CA GLU A 456 -7.60 -5.82 -31.39
C GLU A 456 -6.64 -6.91 -30.88
N ARG A 457 -6.90 -8.16 -31.24
CA ARG A 457 -6.06 -9.32 -30.92
C ARG A 457 -5.34 -9.76 -32.18
N LYS A 458 -4.01 -9.72 -32.14
CA LYS A 458 -3.16 -10.22 -33.22
C LYS A 458 -2.72 -11.64 -32.89
N THR A 459 -3.19 -12.59 -33.68
CA THR A 459 -2.74 -13.98 -33.66
C THR A 459 -1.69 -14.17 -34.77
N GLY A 460 -0.41 -14.05 -34.44
CA GLY A 460 0.68 -14.26 -35.41
C GLY A 460 2.00 -13.55 -35.06
N GLY A 461 3.02 -14.34 -34.71
CA GLY A 461 4.40 -13.96 -34.40
C GLY A 461 4.99 -14.99 -33.42
N GLU A 462 5.97 -15.76 -33.85
CA GLU A 462 6.49 -17.01 -33.25
C GLU A 462 6.75 -16.98 -31.73
N ALA A 463 6.53 -18.15 -31.10
CA ALA A 463 6.81 -18.46 -29.71
C ALA A 463 8.31 -18.58 -29.43
#